data_AF-A0A6C2D2J4-F1
#
_entry.id   AF-A0A6C2D2J4-F1
#
_cell.length_a   1.000
_cell.length_b   1.000
_cell.length_c   1.000
_cell.angle_alpha   90.00
_cell.angle_beta   90.00
_cell.angle_gamma   90.00
#
_symmetry.space_group_name_H-M   'P 1'
#
loop_
_entity.id
_entity.type
_entity.pdbx_description
1 polymer ?
#
loop_
_entity_poly.entity_id
_entity_poly.type
_entity_poly.pdbx_seq_one_letter_code
_entity_poly.pdbx_strand_id
1 'polypeptide(L)' 'MPPVSLPPIPLGAIRDPIVRDGDKVGRNDLCPCGSGRKYKKCHGAN' A
#
# COMPACT_ATOMS: atom_id res chain seq x y z
N MET A 1 26.81 -27.16 -27.15
CA MET A 1 25.50 -26.99 -26.47
C MET A 1 25.78 -26.51 -25.05
N PRO A 2 25.76 -25.20 -24.77
CA PRO A 2 26.00 -24.70 -23.41
C PRO A 2 24.74 -24.88 -22.54
N PRO A 3 24.87 -25.33 -21.28
CA PRO A 3 23.75 -25.27 -20.35
C PRO A 3 23.44 -23.80 -20.05
N VAL A 4 22.19 -23.39 -20.28
CA VAL A 4 21.74 -22.01 -20.06
C VAL A 4 21.85 -21.71 -18.56
N SER A 5 22.83 -20.88 -18.19
CA SER A 5 22.95 -20.33 -16.83
C SER A 5 21.92 -19.22 -16.66
N LEU A 6 20.73 -19.57 -16.19
CA LEU A 6 19.76 -18.57 -15.74
C LEU A 6 20.24 -17.94 -14.41
N PRO A 7 20.22 -16.61 -14.25
CA PRO A 7 20.48 -15.98 -12.97
C PRO A 7 19.34 -16.28 -11.98
N PRO A 8 19.62 -16.42 -10.67
CA PRO A 8 18.57 -16.59 -9.68
C PRO A 8 17.73 -15.32 -9.58
N ILE A 9 16.41 -15.45 -9.79
CA ILE A 9 15.45 -14.39 -9.49
C ILE A 9 15.46 -14.21 -7.96
N PRO A 10 15.76 -13.00 -7.42
CA PRO A 10 15.73 -12.81 -5.98
C PRO A 10 14.29 -12.93 -5.48
N LEU A 11 14.04 -13.98 -4.69
CA LEU A 11 12.75 -14.33 -4.07
C LEU A 11 12.33 -13.35 -2.95
N GLY A 12 12.72 -12.08 -3.07
CA GLY A 12 12.87 -11.14 -1.96
C GLY A 12 12.29 -9.75 -2.20
N ALA A 13 11.28 -9.59 -3.05
CA ALA A 13 10.41 -8.42 -2.99
C ALA A 13 9.36 -8.64 -1.89
N ILE A 14 9.81 -8.81 -0.64
CA ILE A 14 8.93 -8.79 0.53
C ILE A 14 8.43 -7.35 0.58
N ARG A 15 7.20 -7.14 0.12
CA ARG A 15 6.51 -5.87 0.30
C ARG A 15 6.31 -5.75 1.80
N ASP A 16 7.07 -4.89 2.47
CA ASP A 16 6.82 -4.60 3.87
C ASP A 16 5.33 -4.23 4.01
N PRO A 17 4.60 -4.81 4.98
CA PRO A 17 3.23 -4.39 5.22
C PRO A 17 3.25 -2.89 5.48
N ILE A 18 2.44 -2.13 4.74
CA ILE A 18 2.29 -0.68 4.98
C ILE A 18 1.66 -0.52 6.36
N VAL A 19 2.51 -0.37 7.38
CA VAL A 19 2.11 0.03 8.71
C VAL A 19 1.67 1.48 8.59
N ARG A 20 0.36 1.72 8.71
CA ARG A 20 -0.19 3.08 8.78
C ARG A 20 0.11 3.61 10.18
N ASP A 21 1.24 4.29 10.32
CA ASP A 21 1.72 4.94 11.56
C ASP A 21 0.90 6.20 11.93
N GLY A 22 -0.42 6.15 11.74
CA GLY A 22 -1.31 7.29 11.89
C GLY A 22 -2.48 6.98 12.81
N ASP A 23 -2.83 7.95 13.65
CA ASP A 23 -4.05 7.96 14.45
C ASP A 23 -5.26 7.54 13.58
N LYS A 24 -6.15 6.74 14.15
CA LYS A 24 -7.29 6.13 13.44
C LYS A 24 -8.06 7.24 12.72
N VAL A 25 -7.92 7.36 11.40
CA VAL A 25 -8.56 8.43 10.62
C VAL A 25 -10.06 8.43 10.92
N GLY A 26 -10.50 9.49 11.60
CA GLY A 26 -11.89 9.65 11.97
C GLY A 26 -12.75 9.77 10.71
N ARG A 27 -14.01 9.34 10.80
CA ARG A 27 -14.93 9.34 9.64
C ARG A 27 -15.10 10.76 9.04
N ASN A 28 -14.87 11.83 9.80
CA ASN A 28 -15.00 13.21 9.36
C ASN A 28 -13.67 13.87 8.91
N ASP A 29 -12.52 13.24 9.16
CA ASP A 29 -11.19 13.76 8.83
C ASP A 29 -10.86 13.65 7.35
N LEU A 30 -9.81 14.34 6.90
CA LEU A 30 -9.36 14.25 5.50
C LEU A 30 -8.85 12.85 5.18
N CYS A 31 -9.21 12.36 3.99
CA CYS A 31 -8.80 11.03 3.55
C CYS A 31 -7.28 10.96 3.35
N PRO A 32 -6.59 9.95 3.90
CA PRO A 32 -5.14 9.77 3.74
C PRO A 32 -4.76 9.37 2.31
N CYS A 33 -5.74 9.16 1.44
CA CYS A 33 -5.57 8.91 0.02
C CYS A 33 -5.21 10.16 -0.81
N GLY A 34 -5.09 11.33 -0.16
CA GLY A 34 -4.69 12.58 -0.84
C GLY A 34 -5.80 13.22 -1.69
N SER A 35 -7.03 12.69 -1.67
CA SER A 35 -8.12 13.21 -2.51
C SER A 35 -8.76 14.51 -2.01
N GLY A 36 -8.30 15.08 -0.88
CA GLY A 36 -8.86 16.31 -0.28
C GLY A 36 -10.30 16.19 0.25
N ARG A 37 -10.92 14.99 0.13
CA ARG A 37 -12.28 14.69 0.60
C ARG A 37 -12.22 14.07 1.99
N LYS A 38 -13.27 14.27 2.78
CA LYS A 38 -13.44 13.61 4.08
C LYS A 38 -13.46 12.09 3.93
N TYR A 39 -12.94 11.34 4.91
CA TYR A 39 -12.85 9.89 4.89
C TYR A 39 -14.22 9.24 4.60
N LYS A 40 -15.30 9.71 5.25
CA LYS A 40 -16.68 9.27 4.98
C LYS A 40 -17.20 9.49 3.56
N LYS A 41 -16.58 10.39 2.78
CA LYS A 41 -16.94 10.71 1.39
C LYS A 41 -15.95 10.10 0.40
N CYS A 42 -15.01 9.27 0.88
CA CYS A 42 -13.99 8.63 0.08
C CYS A 42 -13.90 7.14 0.48
N HIS A 43 -12.85 6.72 1.19
CA HIS A 43 -12.62 5.30 1.53
C HIS A 43 -13.52 4.76 2.65
N GLY A 44 -14.21 5.63 3.39
CA GLY A 44 -15.20 5.30 4.42
C GLY A 44 -16.65 5.55 3.98
N ALA A 45 -16.88 5.69 2.68
CA ALA A 45 -18.20 5.76 2.08
C ALA A 45 -18.70 4.33 1.80
N ASN A 46 -19.25 3.70 2.84
CA ASN A 46 -20.42 2.84 2.62
C ASN A 46 -21.64 3.76 2.53
#